data_AF-A0A3D9Q422-F1
#
_entry.id   AF-A0A3D9Q422-F1
#
_cell.length_a   1.000
_cell.length_b   1.000
_cell.length_c   1.000
_cell.angle_alpha   90.00
_cell.angle_beta   90.00
_cell.angle_gamma   90.00
#
_symmetry.space_group_name_H-M   'P 1'
#
loop_
_entity.id
_entity.type
_entity.pdbx_description
1 polymer ?
#
loop_
_entity_poly.entity_id
_entity_poly.type
_entity_poly.pdbx_seq_one_letter_code
_entity_poly.pdbx_strand_id
1 'polypeptide(L)' 'MVYWKQWKRVKTRFTNLKAFGIRAKQAWEYANTRKGYWRTSHSPILSKSLDNNTLKELGFLFFSDYYRQVTT' A
#
# COMPACT_ATOMS: atom_id res chain seq x y z
N MET A 1 5.04 6.99 -2.28
CA MET A 1 3.82 6.45 -1.62
C MET A 1 3.53 7.20 -0.33
N VAL A 2 2.28 7.62 -0.12
CA VAL A 2 1.84 8.30 1.11
C VAL A 2 1.91 7.34 2.32
N TYR A 3 1.35 6.13 2.20
CA TYR A 3 1.38 5.13 3.27
C TYR A 3 2.78 4.72 3.72
N TRP A 4 3.67 4.46 2.77
CA TRP A 4 5.04 4.09 3.10
C TRP A 4 5.81 5.22 3.82
N LYS A 5 5.45 6.48 3.55
CA LYS A 5 5.98 7.67 4.24
C LYS A 5 5.35 7.84 5.63
N GLN A 6 4.08 7.49 5.81
CA GLN A 6 3.41 7.45 7.10
C GLN A 6 4.02 6.37 8.01
N TRP A 7 4.37 5.21 7.47
CA TRP A 7 4.99 4.11 8.21
C TRP A 7 6.49 4.36 8.40
N LYS A 8 6.84 5.30 9.29
CA LYS A 8 8.24 5.70 9.53
C LYS A 8 9.08 4.60 10.14
N ARG A 9 8.54 3.87 11.12
CA ARG A 9 9.28 2.83 11.88
C ARG A 9 9.18 1.48 11.19
N VAL A 10 10.26 0.70 11.21
CA VAL A 10 10.31 -0.67 10.66
C VAL A 10 9.23 -1.56 11.30
N LYS A 11 9.07 -1.49 12.63
CA LYS A 11 8.04 -2.24 13.35
C LYS A 11 6.64 -1.93 12.79
N THR A 12 6.33 -0.65 12.54
CA THR A 12 5.04 -0.21 11.98
C THR A 12 4.85 -0.68 10.53
N ARG A 13 5.90 -0.64 9.71
CA ARG A 13 5.85 -1.20 8.35
C ARG A 13 5.53 -2.68 8.38
N PHE A 14 6.19 -3.44 9.26
CA PHE A 14 5.97 -4.87 9.41
C PHE A 14 4.54 -5.18 9.86
N THR A 15 4.03 -4.50 10.89
CA THR A 15 2.66 -4.73 11.40
C THR A 15 1.62 -4.43 10.34
N ASN A 16 1.78 -3.33 9.60
CA ASN A 16 0.83 -2.93 8.56
C ASN A 16 0.89 -3.87 7.36
N LEU A 17 2.09 -4.23 6.88
CA LEU A 17 2.24 -5.22 5.80
C LEU A 17 1.59 -6.57 6.18
N LYS A 18 1.74 -7.01 7.43
CA LYS A 18 1.05 -8.20 7.93
C LYS A 18 -0.48 -8.04 7.95
N ALA A 19 -0.98 -6.88 8.37
CA ALA A 19 -2.42 -6.58 8.40
C ALA A 19 -3.04 -6.65 7.00
N PHE A 20 -2.29 -6.21 5.98
CA PHE A 20 -2.67 -6.33 4.57
C PHE A 20 -2.37 -7.72 3.95
N GLY A 21 -2.17 -8.76 4.77
CA GLY A 21 -2.08 -10.15 4.30
C GLY A 21 -0.72 -10.56 3.74
N ILE A 22 0.34 -9.77 3.90
CA ILE A 22 1.69 -10.17 3.47
C ILE A 22 2.27 -11.19 4.46
N ARG A 23 2.88 -12.27 3.93
CA ARG A 23 3.52 -13.30 4.75
C ARG A 23 4.63 -12.70 5.62
N ALA A 24 4.72 -13.11 6.88
CA ALA A 24 5.66 -12.54 7.86
C ALA A 24 7.12 -12.46 7.38
N LYS A 25 7.63 -13.50 6.70
CA LYS A 25 8.99 -13.50 6.14
C LYS A 25 9.20 -12.35 5.14
N GLN A 26 8.28 -12.20 4.19
CA GLN A 26 8.33 -11.14 3.17
C GLN A 26 8.10 -9.76 3.80
N ALA A 27 7.20 -9.66 4.77
CA ALA A 27 6.97 -8.41 5.49
C ALA A 27 8.24 -7.90 6.18
N TRP A 28 9.03 -8.79 6.80
CA TRP A 28 10.30 -8.42 7.43
C TRP A 28 11.38 -7.98 6.44
N GLU A 29 11.46 -8.65 5.29
CA GLU A 29 12.39 -8.29 4.21
C GLU A 29 12.11 -6.88 3.68
N TYR A 30 10.85 -6.57 3.42
CA TYR A 30 10.46 -5.30 2.81
C TYR A 30 10.36 -4.15 3.82
N ALA A 31 9.99 -4.41 5.08
CA ALA A 31 9.99 -3.38 6.13
C ALA A 31 11.38 -2.75 6.33
N ASN A 32 12.43 -3.55 6.15
CA ASN A 32 13.85 -3.16 6.28
C ASN A 32 14.51 -2.73 4.95
N THR A 33 13.73 -2.55 3.89
CA THR A 33 14.31 -2.19 2.59
C THR A 33 15.03 -0.84 2.65
N ARG A 34 16.24 -0.78 2.07
CA ARG A 34 16.99 0.47 1.86
C ARG A 34 16.57 1.21 0.58
N LYS A 35 15.60 0.67 -0.17
CA LYS A 35 15.10 1.28 -1.40
C LYS A 35 14.32 2.57 -1.07
N GLY A 36 14.56 3.60 -1.88
CA GLY A 36 13.86 4.87 -1.77
C GLY A 36 12.35 4.75 -1.98
N TYR A 37 11.61 5.75 -1.52
CA TYR A 37 10.14 5.71 -1.48
C TYR A 37 9.49 5.46 -2.84
N TRP A 38 10.00 6.09 -3.90
CA TRP A 38 9.46 5.91 -5.25
C TRP A 38 9.58 4.46 -5.71
N ARG A 39 10.77 3.87 -5.59
CA ARG A 39 11.02 2.48 -5.96
C ARG A 39 10.17 1.49 -5.15
N THR A 40 9.95 1.77 -3.87
CA THR A 40 9.11 0.92 -3.01
C THR A 40 7.62 1.06 -3.36
N SER A 41 7.18 2.22 -3.86
CA SER A 41 5.80 2.46 -4.29
C SER A 41 5.39 1.53 -5.43
N HIS A 42 6.29 1.31 -6.39
CA HIS A 42 6.09 0.41 -7.53
C HIS A 42 6.54 -1.03 -7.24
N SER A 43 6.72 -1.41 -5.96
CA SER A 43 7.11 -2.77 -5.62
C SER A 43 5.89 -3.71 -5.60
N PRO A 44 6.06 -4.99 -5.98
CA PRO A 44 4.95 -5.95 -5.95
C PRO A 44 4.38 -6.17 -4.54
N ILE A 45 5.18 -5.94 -3.49
CA ILE A 45 4.68 -6.00 -2.10
C ILE A 45 3.64 -4.93 -1.86
N LEU A 46 3.90 -3.69 -2.28
CA LEU A 46 3.02 -2.58 -2.00
C LEU A 46 1.78 -2.61 -2.89
N SER A 47 1.95 -3.00 -4.15
CA SER A 47 0.83 -3.25 -5.07
C SER A 47 -0.08 -4.37 -4.58
N LYS A 48 0.46 -5.40 -3.91
CA LYS A 48 -0.33 -6.48 -3.34
C LYS A 48 -1.01 -6.09 -2.03
N SER A 49 -0.33 -5.33 -1.18
CA SER A 49 -0.88 -4.91 0.12
C SER A 49 -1.91 -3.79 0.02
N LEU A 50 -1.73 -2.88 -0.93
CA LEU A 50 -2.59 -1.71 -1.14
C LEU A 50 -3.19 -1.76 -2.55
N ASP A 51 -3.93 -2.83 -2.82
CA ASP A 51 -4.66 -3.00 -4.07
C ASP A 51 -5.88 -2.05 -4.12
N ASN A 52 -6.43 -1.82 -5.31
CA ASN A 52 -7.57 -0.93 -5.52
C ASN A 52 -8.76 -1.30 -4.63
N ASN A 53 -9.01 -2.60 -4.42
CA ASN A 53 -10.07 -3.07 -3.53
C ASN A 53 -9.84 -2.65 -2.08
N THR A 54 -8.62 -2.84 -1.57
CA THR A 54 -8.26 -2.41 -0.20
C THR A 54 -8.38 -0.90 -0.04
N LEU A 55 -8.03 -0.12 -1.08
CA LEU A 55 -8.19 1.32 -1.06
C LEU A 55 -9.67 1.74 -1.09
N LYS A 56 -10.53 1.01 -1.82
CA LYS A 56 -11.99 1.23 -1.77
C LYS A 56 -12.55 0.95 -0.38
N GLU A 57 -12.13 -0.14 0.26
CA GLU A 57 -12.51 -0.49 1.63
C GLU A 57 -12.05 0.57 2.65
N LEU A 58 -10.88 1.19 2.42
CA LEU A 58 -10.39 2.31 3.21
C LEU A 58 -11.14 3.63 2.94
N GLY A 59 -12.11 3.65 2.03
CA GLY A 59 -12.96 4.81 1.73
C GLY A 59 -12.39 5.78 0.69
N PHE A 60 -11.42 5.36 -0.12
CA PHE A 60 -10.87 6.22 -1.17
C PHE A 60 -11.83 6.33 -2.35
N LEU A 61 -12.08 7.58 -2.78
CA LEU A 61 -12.81 7.88 -4.00
C LEU A 61 -11.88 7.71 -5.20
N PHE A 62 -12.31 6.89 -6.16
CA PHE A 62 -11.60 6.71 -7.41
C PHE A 62 -12.13 7.71 -8.43
N PHE A 63 -11.21 8.48 -9.03
CA PHE A 63 -11.56 9.45 -10.06
C PHE A 63 -12.32 8.82 -11.24
N SER A 64 -11.93 7.61 -11.63
CA SER A 64 -12.60 6.86 -12.70
C SER A 64 -14.05 6.50 -12.37
N ASP A 65 -14.35 6.21 -11.10
CA ASP A 65 -15.72 5.90 -10.66
C ASP A 65 -16.59 7.16 -10.70
N TYR A 66 -16.07 8.30 -10.21
CA TYR A 66 -16.75 9.59 -10.32
C TYR A 66 -16.96 10.04 -11.76
N TYR A 67 -15.92 9.92 -12.60
CA TYR A 67 -15.99 10.31 -14.01
C TYR A 67 -17.09 9.55 -14.76
N ARG A 68 -17.21 8.23 -14.51
CA ARG A 68 -18.28 7.42 -15.09
C ARG A 68 -19.66 7.87 -14.65
N GLN A 69 -19.84 8.18 -13.37
CA GLN A 69 -21.12 8.64 -12.81
C GLN A 69 -21.62 9.94 -13.44
N VAL A 70 -20.73 10.87 -13.78
CA VAL A 70 -21.08 12.17 -14.37
C VAL A 70 -21.32 12.07 -15.88
N THR A 71 -20.69 11.10 -16.54
CA THR A 71 -20.76 10.95 -18.00
C THR A 71 -21.99 10.16 -18.45
N THR A 72 -22.57 9.33 -17.57
CA THR A 72 -23.88 8.68 -17.76
C THR A 72 -25.02 9.64 -17.44
#